data_AF-A0A2V5XRZ3-F1
#
_entry.id   AF-A0A2V5XRZ3-F1
#
_cell.length_a   1.000
_cell.length_b   1.000
_cell.length_c   1.000
_cell.angle_alpha   90.00
_cell.angle_beta   90.00
_cell.angle_gamma   90.00
#
_symmetry.space_group_name_H-M   'P 1'
#
loop_
_entity.id
_entity.type
_entity.pdbx_description
1 polymer ?
#
loop_
_entity_poly.entity_id
_entity_poly.type
_entity_poly.pdbx_seq_one_letter_code
_entity_poly.pdbx_strand_id
1 'polypeptide(L)'
;MRCAATRLGFPHSNRASAAIDMTERPHPRIPSSTYRLQFNRWFTFAQAREIVPYLHALGVSDAYASPYFQTRADSLHGYDITDHNKLNTAIGSREEYDSWIAELHAHSMGQVVDFVPNHVGIAEPLNQWWMDVLENGPSSRYAPYFDIDWHPLKSDLRDKVLLPILSDQYGRVLERGELQVHFEEGTFYLRYGDRRLPIAPGTYRYVLGIALENLAEHKDEDFYAEVQSILTALEYLPKRTETDPKRIAERIREKEIIKRRLERRCAEAPQVQQAIEKALARISGEPGDPRSFDALDELLNAQSYR
;
A
#
# COMPACT_ATOMS: atom_id res chain seq x y z
N MET A 1 11.46 -43.19 -15.96
CA MET A 1 12.71 -42.44 -16.16
C MET A 1 12.67 -41.23 -15.24
N ARG A 2 13.54 -41.19 -14.23
CA ARG A 2 13.57 -40.17 -13.17
C ARG A 2 14.31 -38.93 -13.68
N CYS A 3 13.75 -37.74 -13.48
CA CYS A 3 14.45 -36.47 -13.68
C CYS A 3 14.96 -35.99 -12.32
N ALA A 4 16.25 -35.73 -12.22
CA ALA A 4 16.97 -35.37 -11.00
C ALA A 4 16.87 -33.86 -10.73
N ALA A 5 16.56 -33.49 -9.49
CA ALA A 5 16.65 -32.12 -9.00
C ALA A 5 17.99 -31.92 -8.28
N THR A 6 18.85 -31.08 -8.86
CA THR A 6 20.15 -30.68 -8.32
C THR A 6 19.94 -29.69 -7.17
N ARG A 7 20.38 -30.04 -5.95
CA ARG A 7 20.43 -29.12 -4.80
C ARG A 7 21.70 -28.27 -4.88
N LEU A 8 21.55 -26.95 -4.93
CA LEU A 8 22.62 -25.98 -4.70
C LEU A 8 22.86 -25.85 -3.18
N GLY A 9 24.08 -26.09 -2.74
CA GLY A 9 24.50 -25.98 -1.34
C GLY A 9 24.96 -24.56 -0.99
N PHE A 10 24.56 -24.07 0.18
CA PHE A 10 25.16 -22.91 0.85
C PHE A 10 25.78 -23.37 2.19
N PRO A 11 26.92 -22.77 2.62
CA PRO A 11 27.75 -23.29 3.71
C PRO A 11 27.13 -23.08 5.08
N HIS A 12 27.27 -24.08 5.96
CA HIS A 12 26.80 -24.08 7.34
C HIS A 12 27.76 -23.29 8.24
N SER A 13 27.24 -22.27 8.94
CA SER A 13 27.88 -21.71 10.14
C SER A 13 27.48 -22.52 11.36
N ASN A 14 28.47 -23.08 12.07
CA ASN A 14 28.30 -23.84 13.31
C ASN A 14 27.67 -22.96 14.41
N ARG A 15 26.43 -23.26 14.79
CA ARG A 15 25.89 -22.96 16.12
C ARG A 15 25.41 -24.26 16.75
N ALA A 16 25.89 -24.54 17.95
CA ALA A 16 25.55 -25.72 18.72
C ALA A 16 24.02 -25.83 18.88
N SER A 17 23.43 -26.89 18.30
CA SER A 17 22.03 -27.24 18.45
C SER A 17 21.86 -28.00 19.75
N ALA A 18 21.13 -27.44 20.72
CA ALA A 18 20.48 -28.27 21.72
C ALA A 18 19.52 -29.20 20.97
N ALA A 19 19.65 -30.52 21.17
CA ALA A 19 18.76 -31.49 20.56
C ALA A 19 17.36 -31.30 21.14
N ILE A 20 16.42 -30.84 20.31
CA ILE A 20 14.99 -30.92 20.61
C ILE A 20 14.64 -32.40 20.46
N ASP A 21 14.26 -33.02 21.57
CA ASP A 21 13.74 -34.39 21.58
C ASP A 21 12.48 -34.44 20.68
N MET A 22 12.56 -35.17 19.56
CA MET A 22 11.48 -35.27 18.58
C MET A 22 10.47 -36.38 18.91
N THR A 23 10.52 -36.97 20.10
CA THR A 23 9.69 -38.13 20.48
C THR A 23 8.32 -37.79 21.06
N GLU A 24 8.07 -36.54 21.45
CA GLU A 24 6.73 -36.03 21.75
C GLU A 24 6.35 -34.96 20.73
N ARG A 25 5.53 -35.30 19.73
CA ARG A 25 4.77 -34.22 19.06
C ARG A 25 3.73 -33.77 20.09
N PRO A 26 3.80 -32.54 20.64
CA PRO A 26 2.76 -32.08 21.54
C PRO A 26 1.44 -32.21 20.79
N HIS A 27 0.48 -32.92 21.38
CA HIS A 27 -0.87 -32.93 20.86
C HIS A 27 -1.33 -31.47 20.69
N PRO A 28 -2.00 -31.12 19.58
CA PRO A 28 -2.49 -29.77 19.40
C PRO A 28 -3.34 -29.40 20.62
N ARG A 29 -3.07 -28.23 21.22
CA ARG A 29 -3.86 -27.72 22.33
C ARG A 29 -5.31 -27.58 21.86
N ILE A 30 -6.22 -28.28 22.51
CA ILE A 30 -7.66 -28.17 22.26
C ILE A 30 -8.23 -27.35 23.41
N PRO A 31 -8.74 -26.13 23.16
CA PRO A 31 -9.40 -25.34 24.19
C PRO A 31 -10.60 -26.08 24.79
N SER A 32 -10.73 -26.09 26.11
CA SER A 32 -11.94 -26.57 26.80
C SER A 32 -12.97 -25.47 27.00
N SER A 33 -12.53 -24.22 27.13
CA SER A 33 -13.37 -23.03 27.21
C SER A 33 -12.65 -21.81 26.63
N THR A 34 -13.35 -21.01 25.83
CA THR A 34 -12.79 -19.81 25.24
C THR A 34 -13.48 -18.56 25.76
N TYR A 35 -12.73 -17.46 25.92
CA TYR A 35 -13.28 -16.14 26.24
C TYR A 35 -12.88 -15.12 25.19
N ARG A 36 -13.87 -14.47 24.56
CA ARG A 36 -13.63 -13.52 23.46
C ARG A 36 -13.11 -12.19 23.97
N LEU A 37 -11.94 -11.78 23.48
CA LEU A 37 -11.32 -10.48 23.71
C LEU A 37 -11.42 -9.61 22.46
N GLN A 38 -11.98 -8.41 22.60
CA GLN A 38 -12.16 -7.43 21.54
C GLN A 38 -11.04 -6.39 21.60
N PHE A 39 -9.94 -6.63 20.90
CA PHE A 39 -8.80 -5.72 20.85
C PHE A 39 -9.10 -4.47 20.01
N ASN A 40 -8.74 -3.31 20.54
CA ASN A 40 -8.77 -2.01 19.88
C ASN A 40 -7.97 -0.99 20.71
N ARG A 41 -7.98 0.29 20.34
CA ARG A 41 -7.24 1.35 21.05
C ARG A 41 -7.61 1.55 22.54
N TRP A 42 -8.76 1.05 22.98
CA TRP A 42 -9.20 1.16 24.38
C TRP A 42 -9.07 -0.15 25.17
N PHE A 43 -8.82 -1.26 24.47
CA PHE A 43 -8.55 -2.56 25.09
C PHE A 43 -7.36 -3.20 24.38
N THR A 44 -6.17 -2.91 24.90
CA THR A 44 -4.87 -3.25 24.35
C THR A 44 -4.34 -4.58 24.88
N PHE A 45 -3.15 -5.00 24.41
CA PHE A 45 -2.45 -6.14 25.03
C PHE A 45 -2.15 -5.92 26.51
N ALA A 46 -1.89 -4.68 26.94
CA ALA A 46 -1.67 -4.35 28.34
C ALA A 46 -2.93 -4.60 29.19
N GLN A 47 -4.10 -4.11 28.76
CA GLN A 47 -5.36 -4.38 29.46
C GLN A 47 -5.74 -5.87 29.41
N ALA A 48 -5.49 -6.55 28.29
CA ALA A 48 -5.74 -7.99 28.19
C ALA A 48 -4.87 -8.79 29.16
N ARG A 49 -3.62 -8.37 29.41
CA ARG A 49 -2.73 -8.96 30.41
C ARG A 49 -3.28 -8.84 31.83
N GLU A 50 -3.77 -7.66 32.19
CA GLU A 50 -4.28 -7.40 33.55
C GLU A 50 -5.45 -8.30 33.95
N ILE A 51 -6.27 -8.75 32.99
CA ILE A 51 -7.42 -9.61 33.26
C ILE A 51 -7.11 -11.11 33.22
N VAL A 52 -5.91 -11.54 32.83
CA VAL A 52 -5.57 -12.98 32.72
C VAL A 52 -5.81 -13.73 34.05
N PRO A 53 -5.37 -13.23 35.22
CA PRO A 53 -5.63 -13.93 36.48
C PRO A 53 -7.13 -14.11 36.77
N TYR A 54 -7.94 -13.11 36.41
CA TYR A 54 -9.40 -13.18 36.53
C TYR A 54 -10.00 -14.24 35.61
N LEU A 55 -9.59 -14.29 34.34
CA LEU A 55 -10.06 -15.29 33.38
C LEU A 55 -9.68 -16.71 33.80
N HIS A 56 -8.46 -16.89 34.31
CA HIS A 56 -8.02 -18.17 34.87
C HIS A 56 -8.89 -18.58 36.07
N ALA A 57 -9.15 -17.67 37.02
CA ALA A 57 -10.02 -17.94 38.17
C ALA A 57 -11.46 -18.27 37.77
N LEU A 58 -11.95 -17.70 36.65
CA LEU A 58 -13.25 -18.02 36.06
C LEU A 58 -13.30 -19.43 35.43
N GLY A 59 -12.14 -20.04 35.15
CA GLY A 59 -12.04 -21.35 34.50
C GLY A 59 -11.93 -21.29 32.98
N VAL A 60 -11.51 -20.14 32.42
CA VAL A 60 -11.21 -20.00 30.99
C VAL A 60 -9.91 -20.72 30.66
N SER A 61 -9.91 -21.59 29.64
CA SER A 61 -8.69 -22.26 29.18
C SER A 61 -7.91 -21.43 28.16
N ASP A 62 -8.60 -20.69 27.29
CA ASP A 62 -7.96 -19.99 26.17
C ASP A 62 -8.61 -18.63 25.89
N ALA A 63 -7.79 -17.63 25.62
CA ALA A 63 -8.27 -16.34 25.12
C ALA A 63 -8.60 -16.47 23.63
N TYR A 64 -9.83 -16.13 23.23
CA TYR A 64 -10.20 -15.99 21.83
C TYR A 64 -10.00 -14.53 21.41
N ALA A 65 -8.90 -14.23 20.76
CA ALA A 65 -8.52 -12.89 20.34
C ALA A 65 -9.25 -12.48 19.05
N SER A 66 -9.84 -11.28 19.01
CA SER A 66 -10.18 -10.61 17.75
C SER A 66 -8.93 -10.33 16.91
N PRO A 67 -9.07 -10.03 15.60
CA PRO A 67 -7.91 -9.70 14.78
C PRO A 67 -7.17 -8.50 15.36
N TYR A 68 -5.84 -8.62 15.44
CA TYR A 68 -4.95 -7.58 16.00
C TYR A 68 -3.80 -7.22 15.04
N PHE A 69 -3.92 -7.61 13.77
CA PHE A 69 -3.02 -7.17 12.70
C PHE A 69 -3.30 -5.71 12.33
N GLN A 70 -2.35 -5.07 11.66
CA GLN A 70 -2.42 -3.65 11.36
C GLN A 70 -3.70 -3.31 10.58
N THR A 71 -4.48 -2.37 11.14
CA THR A 71 -5.62 -1.70 10.52
C THR A 71 -5.45 -0.19 10.66
N ARG A 72 -6.47 0.61 10.32
CA ARG A 72 -6.51 2.02 10.74
C ARG A 72 -6.58 2.13 12.27
N ALA A 73 -5.99 3.18 12.81
CA ALA A 73 -5.96 3.41 14.27
C ALA A 73 -7.37 3.60 14.88
N ASP A 74 -8.34 4.04 14.07
CA ASP A 74 -9.72 4.23 14.49
C ASP A 74 -10.57 2.95 14.46
N SER A 75 -10.10 1.87 13.79
CA SER A 75 -10.79 0.59 13.72
C SER A 75 -10.97 -0.03 15.11
N LEU A 76 -12.19 -0.48 15.36
CA LEU A 76 -12.59 -1.07 16.65
C LEU A 76 -12.73 -2.60 16.61
N HIS A 77 -12.60 -3.19 15.41
CA HIS A 77 -12.93 -4.59 15.18
C HIS A 77 -11.80 -5.42 14.55
N GLY A 78 -10.85 -4.81 13.84
CA GLY A 78 -9.67 -5.50 13.32
C GLY A 78 -9.84 -6.24 11.97
N TYR A 79 -11.08 -6.44 11.47
CA TYR A 79 -11.32 -7.10 10.18
C TYR A 79 -10.84 -6.35 8.92
N ASP A 80 -10.59 -5.04 9.00
CA ASP A 80 -10.11 -4.20 7.91
C ASP A 80 -8.57 -4.16 7.81
N ILE A 81 -7.95 -5.35 7.76
CA ILE A 81 -6.49 -5.54 7.81
C ILE A 81 -5.81 -4.87 6.61
N THR A 82 -4.83 -4.00 6.88
CA THR A 82 -4.01 -3.33 5.85
C THR A 82 -2.63 -3.99 5.70
N ASP A 83 -2.15 -4.70 6.71
CA ASP A 83 -0.90 -5.48 6.67
C ASP A 83 -0.93 -6.66 7.64
N HIS A 84 -0.99 -7.88 7.12
CA HIS A 84 -0.96 -9.13 7.90
C HIS A 84 0.39 -9.42 8.57
N ASN A 85 1.47 -8.74 8.17
CA ASN A 85 2.82 -8.97 8.71
C ASN A 85 3.15 -8.08 9.91
N LYS A 86 2.20 -7.25 10.34
CA LYS A 86 2.42 -6.24 11.38
C LYS A 86 1.30 -6.26 12.41
N LEU A 87 1.66 -6.14 13.69
CA LEU A 87 0.69 -5.91 14.77
C LEU A 87 0.14 -4.48 14.67
N ASN A 88 -1.12 -4.30 15.04
CA ASN A 88 -1.71 -2.97 15.08
C ASN A 88 -1.07 -2.12 16.19
N THR A 89 -0.38 -1.06 15.79
CA THR A 89 0.27 -0.12 16.70
C THR A 89 -0.71 0.60 17.63
N ALA A 90 -2.00 0.67 17.31
CA ALA A 90 -3.02 1.20 18.21
C ALA A 90 -3.42 0.21 19.32
N ILE A 91 -3.15 -1.08 19.14
CA ILE A 91 -3.40 -2.15 20.13
C ILE A 91 -2.15 -2.38 21.00
N GLY A 92 -0.94 -2.19 20.48
CA GLY A 92 0.28 -2.25 21.27
C GLY A 92 1.51 -2.68 20.50
N SER A 93 2.65 -2.71 21.18
CA SER A 93 3.93 -3.13 20.63
C SER A 93 4.08 -4.66 20.62
N ARG A 94 5.16 -5.14 19.97
CA ARG A 94 5.51 -6.55 19.99
C ARG A 94 5.83 -7.04 21.41
N GLU A 95 6.50 -6.21 22.20
CA GLU A 95 6.87 -6.48 23.59
C GLU A 95 5.65 -6.58 24.49
N GLU A 96 4.62 -5.73 24.26
CA GLU A 96 3.36 -5.80 24.98
C GLU A 96 2.57 -7.07 24.62
N TYR A 97 2.56 -7.45 23.34
CA TYR A 97 1.99 -8.73 22.89
C TYR A 97 2.70 -9.91 23.56
N ASP A 98 4.03 -9.97 23.50
CA ASP A 98 4.84 -11.04 24.08
C ASP A 98 4.63 -11.12 25.61
N SER A 99 4.45 -9.97 26.28
CA SER A 99 4.15 -9.90 27.71
C SER A 99 2.76 -10.47 28.04
N TRP A 100 1.75 -10.23 27.20
CA TRP A 100 0.42 -10.81 27.37
C TRP A 100 0.43 -12.32 27.14
N ILE A 101 1.14 -12.79 26.11
CA ILE A 101 1.31 -14.23 25.86
C ILE A 101 2.04 -14.93 27.01
N ALA A 102 3.08 -14.30 27.57
CA ALA A 102 3.79 -14.84 28.73
C ALA A 102 2.86 -15.00 29.96
N GLU A 103 1.97 -14.03 30.20
CA GLU A 103 0.99 -14.08 31.28
C GLU A 103 -0.03 -15.21 31.10
N LEU A 104 -0.55 -15.40 29.87
CA LEU A 104 -1.41 -16.53 29.54
C LEU A 104 -0.71 -17.85 29.84
N HIS A 105 0.53 -18.01 29.39
CA HIS A 105 1.30 -19.24 29.62
C HIS A 105 1.59 -19.48 31.10
N ALA A 106 1.85 -18.43 31.89
CA ALA A 106 2.02 -18.55 33.34
C ALA A 106 0.77 -19.11 34.05
N HIS A 107 -0.41 -18.92 33.46
CA HIS A 107 -1.69 -19.45 33.91
C HIS A 107 -2.12 -20.73 33.18
N SER A 108 -1.21 -21.37 32.43
CA SER A 108 -1.52 -22.54 31.58
C SER A 108 -2.64 -22.29 30.56
N MET A 109 -2.90 -21.03 30.24
CA MET A 109 -3.87 -20.60 29.24
C MET A 109 -3.21 -20.50 27.85
N GLY A 110 -4.02 -20.64 26.80
CA GLY A 110 -3.59 -20.47 25.42
C GLY A 110 -4.35 -19.38 24.70
N GLN A 111 -4.18 -19.33 23.38
CA GLN A 111 -4.79 -18.32 22.53
C GLN A 111 -5.37 -18.97 21.26
N VAL A 112 -6.58 -18.55 20.90
CA VAL A 112 -7.17 -18.75 19.58
C VAL A 112 -7.25 -17.39 18.91
N VAL A 113 -6.73 -17.28 17.69
CA VAL A 113 -6.71 -16.01 16.94
C VAL A 113 -7.77 -16.04 15.85
N ASP A 114 -8.61 -15.01 15.82
CA ASP A 114 -9.50 -14.72 14.70
C ASP A 114 -8.68 -14.18 13.52
N PHE A 115 -8.60 -14.98 12.45
CA PHE A 115 -7.79 -14.66 11.28
C PHE A 115 -8.67 -14.37 10.07
N VAL A 116 -8.32 -13.33 9.30
CA VAL A 116 -9.11 -12.84 8.16
C VAL A 116 -8.32 -13.09 6.86
N PRO A 117 -8.50 -14.25 6.21
CA PRO A 117 -7.78 -14.58 4.98
C PRO A 117 -8.47 -14.05 3.71
N ASN A 118 -9.77 -13.78 3.77
CA ASN A 118 -10.58 -13.54 2.57
C ASN A 118 -10.38 -12.14 1.98
N HIS A 119 -10.16 -11.13 2.82
CA HIS A 119 -10.12 -9.73 2.39
C HIS A 119 -9.13 -8.92 3.21
N VAL A 120 -8.83 -7.73 2.69
CA VAL A 120 -8.01 -6.69 3.32
C VAL A 120 -8.75 -5.37 3.29
N GLY A 121 -8.47 -4.49 4.25
CA GLY A 121 -8.90 -3.10 4.22
C GLY A 121 -8.18 -2.36 3.11
N ILE A 122 -8.93 -1.67 2.24
CA ILE A 122 -8.40 -0.78 1.19
C ILE A 122 -8.11 0.64 1.72
N ALA A 123 -7.89 0.77 3.02
CA ALA A 123 -7.66 2.05 3.67
C ALA A 123 -6.41 2.74 3.10
N GLU A 124 -6.60 3.77 2.27
CA GLU A 124 -5.47 4.53 1.73
C GLU A 124 -4.87 5.46 2.80
N PRO A 125 -3.55 5.68 2.80
CA PRO A 125 -2.51 5.01 2.01
C PRO A 125 -1.92 3.76 2.71
N LEU A 126 -2.59 3.22 3.73
CA LEU A 126 -2.01 2.20 4.61
C LEU A 126 -1.79 0.84 3.92
N ASN A 127 -2.68 0.43 3.02
CA ASN A 127 -2.54 -0.83 2.30
C ASN A 127 -1.60 -0.68 1.10
N GLN A 128 -0.31 -1.01 1.29
CA GLN A 128 0.72 -0.88 0.26
C GLN A 128 0.47 -1.76 -0.97
N TRP A 129 -0.16 -2.93 -0.80
CA TRP A 129 -0.49 -3.80 -1.93
C TRP A 129 -1.57 -3.15 -2.80
N TRP A 130 -2.60 -2.60 -2.18
CA TRP A 130 -3.66 -1.87 -2.87
C TRP A 130 -3.12 -0.63 -3.56
N MET A 131 -2.26 0.15 -2.89
CA MET A 131 -1.64 1.33 -3.48
C MET A 131 -0.78 0.99 -4.70
N ASP A 132 -0.01 -0.11 -4.68
CA ASP A 132 0.77 -0.54 -5.85
C ASP A 132 -0.13 -1.02 -7.01
N VAL A 133 -1.28 -1.65 -6.71
CA VAL A 133 -2.32 -1.97 -7.72
C VAL A 133 -2.90 -0.71 -8.34
N LEU A 134 -3.28 0.30 -7.55
CA LEU A 134 -3.81 1.57 -8.07
C LEU A 134 -2.76 2.36 -8.88
N GLU A 135 -1.48 2.21 -8.58
CA GLU A 135 -0.41 2.87 -9.32
C GLU A 135 -0.05 2.14 -10.63
N ASN A 136 -0.13 0.80 -10.66
CA ASN A 136 0.43 -0.02 -11.73
C ASN A 136 -0.58 -0.87 -12.48
N GLY A 137 -1.86 -0.89 -12.08
CA GLY A 137 -2.91 -1.67 -12.73
C GLY A 137 -2.55 -3.16 -12.87
N PRO A 138 -2.84 -3.78 -14.04
CA PRO A 138 -2.48 -5.17 -14.32
C PRO A 138 -0.99 -5.51 -14.13
N SER A 139 -0.08 -4.55 -14.30
CA SER A 139 1.36 -4.75 -14.10
C SER A 139 1.81 -4.67 -12.64
N SER A 140 0.90 -4.53 -11.67
CA SER A 140 1.25 -4.64 -10.26
C SER A 140 1.66 -6.07 -9.91
N ARG A 141 2.72 -6.21 -9.11
CA ARG A 141 3.10 -7.52 -8.53
C ARG A 141 2.04 -8.08 -7.57
N TYR A 142 1.15 -7.22 -7.08
CA TYR A 142 0.07 -7.58 -6.18
C TYR A 142 -1.28 -7.71 -6.89
N ALA A 143 -1.37 -7.43 -8.20
CA ALA A 143 -2.62 -7.61 -8.95
C ALA A 143 -3.24 -9.02 -8.76
N PRO A 144 -2.47 -10.12 -8.78
CA PRO A 144 -3.02 -11.47 -8.53
C PRO A 144 -3.50 -11.75 -7.10
N TYR A 145 -3.24 -10.85 -6.14
CA TYR A 145 -3.70 -10.98 -4.76
C TYR A 145 -5.12 -10.46 -4.56
N PHE A 146 -5.66 -9.74 -5.55
CA PHE A 146 -7.00 -9.19 -5.55
C PHE A 146 -7.83 -9.84 -6.66
N ASP A 147 -9.10 -10.09 -6.36
CA ASP A 147 -10.06 -10.59 -7.35
C ASP A 147 -10.63 -9.40 -8.14
N ILE A 148 -9.90 -8.99 -9.19
CA ILE A 148 -10.24 -7.86 -10.05
C ILE A 148 -10.56 -8.35 -11.45
N ASP A 149 -11.75 -8.04 -11.94
CA ASP A 149 -12.09 -8.16 -13.36
C ASP A 149 -11.48 -7.00 -14.15
N TRP A 150 -10.32 -7.24 -14.78
CA TRP A 150 -9.64 -6.26 -15.63
C TRP A 150 -10.29 -6.09 -17.01
N HIS A 151 -11.22 -6.96 -17.40
CA HIS A 151 -11.86 -6.97 -18.71
C HIS A 151 -13.40 -6.97 -18.61
N PRO A 152 -13.99 -6.00 -17.89
CA PRO A 152 -15.44 -5.95 -17.72
C PRO A 152 -16.13 -5.58 -19.04
N LEU A 153 -17.44 -5.85 -19.14
CA LEU A 153 -18.26 -5.54 -20.32
C LEU A 153 -18.23 -4.05 -20.70
N LYS A 154 -18.06 -3.16 -19.72
CA LYS A 154 -17.93 -1.71 -19.96
C LYS A 154 -16.49 -1.41 -20.40
N SER A 155 -16.31 -1.16 -21.69
CA SER A 155 -15.00 -0.90 -22.31
C SER A 155 -14.19 0.21 -21.65
N ASP A 156 -14.85 1.24 -21.12
CA ASP A 156 -14.19 2.38 -20.47
C ASP A 156 -13.47 2.01 -19.16
N LEU A 157 -13.81 0.86 -18.58
CA LEU A 157 -13.21 0.30 -17.37
C LEU A 157 -12.17 -0.78 -17.65
N ARG A 158 -11.85 -1.05 -18.93
CA ARG A 158 -10.81 -2.01 -19.27
C ARG A 158 -9.47 -1.60 -18.66
N ASP A 159 -8.80 -2.55 -18.01
CA ASP A 159 -7.54 -2.36 -17.29
C ASP A 159 -7.62 -1.28 -16.18
N LYS A 160 -8.82 -1.05 -15.63
CA LYS A 160 -9.07 -0.08 -14.56
C LYS A 160 -9.90 -0.66 -13.41
N VAL A 161 -9.60 -0.20 -12.21
CA VAL A 161 -10.40 -0.44 -11.00
C VAL A 161 -11.44 0.68 -10.85
N LEU A 162 -12.72 0.33 -10.72
CA LEU A 162 -13.77 1.31 -10.38
C LEU A 162 -13.76 1.59 -8.87
N LEU A 163 -13.54 2.84 -8.48
CA LEU A 163 -13.52 3.29 -7.08
C LEU A 163 -14.77 4.14 -6.77
N PRO A 164 -15.81 3.58 -6.14
CA PRO A 164 -17.04 4.33 -5.81
C PRO A 164 -16.83 5.17 -4.54
N ILE A 165 -15.89 6.11 -4.58
CA ILE A 165 -15.46 6.91 -3.42
C ILE A 165 -15.90 8.38 -3.49
N LEU A 166 -16.39 8.84 -4.63
CA LEU A 166 -16.81 10.23 -4.85
C LEU A 166 -18.18 10.50 -4.19
N SER A 167 -18.34 11.70 -3.64
CA SER A 167 -19.57 12.15 -2.96
C SER A 167 -20.71 12.52 -3.93
N ASP A 168 -20.39 12.86 -5.18
CA ASP A 168 -21.31 13.24 -6.25
C ASP A 168 -20.76 12.70 -7.60
N GLN A 169 -21.44 13.01 -8.70
CA GLN A 169 -21.01 12.68 -10.05
C GLN A 169 -19.63 13.27 -10.36
N TYR A 170 -18.77 12.47 -11.00
CA TYR A 170 -17.39 12.82 -11.35
C TYR A 170 -17.22 14.24 -11.90
N GLY A 171 -18.00 14.63 -12.92
CA GLY A 171 -17.86 15.96 -13.54
C GLY A 171 -18.11 17.11 -12.57
N ARG A 172 -19.07 16.97 -11.64
CA ARG A 172 -19.33 18.00 -10.63
C ARG A 172 -18.21 18.10 -9.60
N VAL A 173 -17.69 16.94 -9.17
CA VAL A 173 -16.58 16.88 -8.21
C VAL A 173 -15.31 17.48 -8.82
N LEU A 174 -15.07 17.20 -10.11
CA LEU A 174 -13.98 17.77 -10.91
C LEU A 174 -14.11 19.30 -11.00
N GLU A 175 -15.24 19.81 -11.51
CA GLU A 175 -15.46 21.25 -11.74
C GLU A 175 -15.50 22.10 -10.46
N ARG A 176 -15.76 21.47 -9.30
CA ARG A 176 -15.65 22.11 -7.98
C ARG A 176 -14.21 22.21 -7.47
N GLY A 177 -13.23 21.64 -8.17
CA GLY A 177 -11.83 21.62 -7.75
C GLY A 177 -11.56 20.74 -6.53
N GLU A 178 -12.42 19.75 -6.26
CA GLU A 178 -12.27 18.83 -5.12
C GLU A 178 -11.19 17.75 -5.38
N LEU A 179 -10.84 17.54 -6.65
CA LEU A 179 -9.77 16.63 -7.08
C LEU A 179 -8.51 17.45 -7.36
N GLN A 180 -7.45 17.20 -6.59
CA GLN A 180 -6.20 17.96 -6.71
C GLN A 180 -5.02 17.03 -6.85
N VAL A 181 -4.12 17.33 -7.78
CA VAL A 181 -2.87 16.58 -7.95
C VAL A 181 -1.76 17.31 -7.21
N HIS A 182 -1.05 16.56 -6.38
CA HIS A 182 0.04 17.04 -5.54
C HIS A 182 1.33 16.28 -5.87
N PHE A 183 2.47 16.89 -5.55
CA PHE A 183 3.79 16.30 -5.73
C PHE A 183 4.57 16.34 -4.41
N GLU A 184 5.12 15.21 -4.01
CA GLU A 184 5.91 15.05 -2.78
C GLU A 184 6.90 13.90 -2.94
N GLU A 185 8.15 14.10 -2.51
CA GLU A 185 9.19 13.05 -2.48
C GLU A 185 9.34 12.27 -3.81
N GLY A 186 9.33 12.99 -4.94
CA GLY A 186 9.47 12.38 -6.27
C GLY A 186 8.23 11.65 -6.78
N THR A 187 7.09 11.76 -6.08
CA THR A 187 5.84 11.08 -6.43
C THR A 187 4.67 12.05 -6.62
N PHE A 188 3.79 11.73 -7.57
CA PHE A 188 2.54 12.44 -7.76
C PHE A 188 1.38 11.64 -7.15
N TYR A 189 0.44 12.33 -6.53
CA TYR A 189 -0.75 11.72 -5.98
C TYR A 189 -1.97 12.62 -6.18
N LEU A 190 -3.12 11.98 -6.37
CA LEU A 190 -4.41 12.65 -6.35
C LEU A 190 -4.94 12.70 -4.92
N ARG A 191 -5.38 13.88 -4.50
CA ARG A 191 -6.08 14.10 -3.24
C ARG A 191 -7.56 14.31 -3.50
N TYR A 192 -8.39 13.63 -2.70
CA TYR A 192 -9.84 13.83 -2.64
C TYR A 192 -10.30 13.73 -1.18
N GLY A 193 -10.63 14.88 -0.58
CA GLY A 193 -10.81 14.97 0.88
C GLY A 193 -9.55 14.53 1.63
N ASP A 194 -9.69 13.49 2.46
CA ASP A 194 -8.59 12.87 3.21
C ASP A 194 -7.92 11.69 2.46
N ARG A 195 -8.44 11.33 1.28
CA ARG A 195 -7.91 10.22 0.50
C ARG A 195 -6.73 10.67 -0.35
N ARG A 196 -5.73 9.79 -0.46
CA ARG A 196 -4.53 9.94 -1.29
C ARG A 196 -4.43 8.73 -2.22
N LEU A 197 -4.56 8.97 -3.53
CA LEU A 197 -4.44 7.94 -4.56
C LEU A 197 -3.16 8.18 -5.38
N PRO A 198 -2.42 7.13 -5.75
CA PRO A 198 -1.18 7.30 -6.49
C PRO A 198 -1.46 7.71 -7.94
N ILE A 199 -0.58 8.51 -8.55
CA ILE A 199 -0.59 8.72 -10.00
C ILE A 199 0.37 7.72 -10.64
N ALA A 200 -0.05 7.11 -11.75
CA ALA A 200 0.77 6.14 -12.48
C ALA A 200 2.06 6.81 -13.01
N PRO A 201 3.26 6.26 -12.75
CA PRO A 201 4.52 6.90 -13.13
C PRO A 201 4.60 7.30 -14.60
N GLY A 202 4.14 6.43 -15.51
CA GLY A 202 4.13 6.74 -16.95
C GLY A 202 3.32 7.99 -17.32
N THR A 203 2.33 8.39 -16.50
CA THR A 203 1.53 9.60 -16.72
C THR A 203 2.15 10.84 -16.08
N TYR A 204 3.29 10.74 -15.39
CA TYR A 204 4.01 11.93 -14.91
C TYR A 204 4.40 12.86 -16.06
N ARG A 205 4.55 12.31 -17.28
CA ARG A 205 4.80 13.08 -18.51
C ARG A 205 3.78 14.19 -18.78
N TYR A 206 2.52 14.02 -18.37
CA TYR A 206 1.49 15.05 -18.53
C TYR A 206 1.80 16.31 -17.71
N VAL A 207 2.37 16.12 -16.51
CA VAL A 207 2.79 17.22 -15.64
C VAL A 207 4.18 17.72 -16.04
N LEU A 208 5.14 16.81 -16.21
CA LEU A 208 6.53 17.15 -16.47
C LEU A 208 6.74 17.79 -17.86
N GLY A 209 5.89 17.50 -18.84
CA GLY A 209 5.90 18.21 -20.12
C GLY A 209 5.61 19.70 -19.95
N ILE A 210 4.56 20.04 -19.19
CA ILE A 210 4.22 21.42 -18.84
C ILE A 210 5.30 22.05 -17.96
N ALA A 211 5.86 21.28 -17.00
CA ALA A 211 6.96 21.77 -16.17
C ALA A 211 8.19 22.13 -17.02
N LEU A 212 8.48 21.37 -18.07
CA LEU A 212 9.58 21.66 -18.99
C LEU A 212 9.34 22.95 -19.79
N GLU A 213 8.09 23.23 -20.20
CA GLU A 213 7.71 24.52 -20.80
C GLU A 213 8.00 25.68 -19.84
N ASN A 214 7.67 25.51 -18.55
CA ASN A 214 7.93 26.50 -17.50
C ASN A 214 9.44 26.71 -17.24
N LEU A 215 10.30 25.80 -17.70
CA LEU A 215 11.77 25.88 -17.60
C LEU A 215 12.42 26.33 -18.91
N ALA A 216 11.66 26.80 -19.90
CA ALA A 216 12.19 27.10 -21.24
C ALA A 216 13.32 28.15 -21.28
N GLU A 217 13.44 29.01 -20.27
CA GLU A 217 14.54 29.98 -20.12
C GLU A 217 15.84 29.35 -19.58
N HIS A 218 15.77 28.13 -19.05
CA HIS A 218 16.87 27.41 -18.41
C HIS A 218 17.38 26.23 -19.26
N LYS A 219 17.25 26.30 -20.59
CA LYS A 219 17.58 25.19 -21.50
C LYS A 219 19.04 24.74 -21.46
N ASP A 220 19.94 25.66 -21.13
CA ASP A 220 21.37 25.41 -21.07
C ASP A 220 21.82 24.84 -19.72
N GLU A 221 20.90 24.69 -18.75
CA GLU A 221 21.19 24.17 -17.43
C GLU A 221 21.14 22.63 -17.38
N ASP A 222 22.05 22.02 -16.63
CA ASP A 222 22.13 20.55 -16.49
C ASP A 222 20.83 19.93 -15.96
N PHE A 223 20.11 20.64 -15.07
CA PHE A 223 18.85 20.14 -14.52
C PHE A 223 17.75 20.06 -15.59
N TYR A 224 17.78 20.92 -16.61
CA TYR A 224 16.81 20.88 -17.71
C TYR A 224 17.00 19.60 -18.53
N ALA A 225 18.24 19.28 -18.90
CA ALA A 225 18.59 18.05 -19.60
C ALA A 225 18.24 16.80 -18.79
N GLU A 226 18.41 16.81 -17.46
CA GLU A 226 18.02 15.68 -16.61
C GLU A 226 16.49 15.52 -16.55
N VAL A 227 15.70 16.60 -16.51
CA VAL A 227 14.22 16.50 -16.59
C VAL A 227 13.79 15.92 -17.94
N GLN A 228 14.43 16.29 -19.05
CA GLN A 228 14.20 15.67 -20.36
C GLN A 228 14.56 14.18 -20.39
N SER A 229 15.66 13.80 -19.74
CA SER A 229 16.05 12.40 -19.59
C SER A 229 15.03 11.60 -18.77
N ILE A 230 14.49 12.20 -17.70
CA ILE A 230 13.42 11.61 -16.88
C ILE A 230 12.15 11.41 -17.72
N LEU A 231 11.74 12.42 -18.51
CA LEU A 231 10.59 12.31 -19.43
C LEU A 231 10.76 11.16 -20.41
N THR A 232 11.93 11.06 -21.04
CA THR A 232 12.27 9.95 -21.94
C THR A 232 12.16 8.60 -21.21
N ALA A 233 12.71 8.49 -19.99
CA ALA A 233 12.64 7.24 -19.22
C ALA A 233 11.19 6.85 -18.86
N LEU A 234 10.32 7.83 -18.58
CA LEU A 234 8.90 7.61 -18.33
C LEU A 234 8.14 7.11 -19.57
N GLU A 235 8.54 7.56 -20.75
CA GLU A 235 7.97 7.12 -22.04
C GLU A 235 8.33 5.66 -22.34
N TYR A 236 9.56 5.25 -22.06
CA TYR A 236 10.03 3.87 -22.26
C TYR A 236 9.64 2.90 -21.15
N LEU A 237 9.04 3.38 -20.05
CA LEU A 237 8.56 2.52 -18.98
C LEU A 237 7.55 1.49 -19.54
N PRO A 238 7.69 0.18 -19.26
CA PRO A 238 6.72 -0.81 -19.73
C PRO A 238 5.30 -0.41 -19.32
N LYS A 239 4.34 -0.57 -20.23
CA LYS A 239 2.95 -0.14 -20.02
C LYS A 239 2.37 -0.80 -18.77
N ARG A 240 1.44 -0.11 -18.09
CA ARG A 240 0.74 -0.64 -16.90
C ARG A 240 -0.17 -1.85 -17.18
N THR A 241 -0.42 -2.14 -18.46
CA THR A 241 -1.25 -3.25 -18.95
C THR A 241 -0.40 -4.47 -19.32
N GLU A 242 0.92 -4.39 -19.13
CA GLU A 242 1.84 -5.46 -19.47
C GLU A 242 1.76 -6.58 -18.44
N THR A 243 1.70 -7.83 -18.91
CA THR A 243 1.54 -9.00 -18.05
C THR A 243 2.76 -9.93 -18.10
N ASP A 244 3.74 -9.70 -18.99
CA ASP A 244 5.00 -10.44 -18.97
C ASP A 244 5.77 -10.17 -17.65
N PRO A 245 6.07 -11.21 -16.85
CA PRO A 245 6.81 -11.07 -15.59
C PRO A 245 8.14 -10.31 -15.73
N LYS A 246 8.86 -10.43 -16.86
CA LYS A 246 10.11 -9.70 -17.07
C LYS A 246 9.89 -8.20 -17.20
N ARG A 247 8.84 -7.83 -17.92
CA ARG A 247 8.45 -6.42 -18.13
C ARG A 247 7.85 -5.81 -16.87
N ILE A 248 7.09 -6.58 -16.09
CA ILE A 248 6.62 -6.17 -14.76
C ILE A 248 7.82 -5.88 -13.85
N ALA A 249 8.81 -6.78 -13.80
CA ALA A 249 10.01 -6.58 -12.98
C ALA A 249 10.83 -5.35 -13.45
N GLU A 250 10.95 -5.15 -14.76
CA GLU A 250 11.54 -3.94 -15.34
C GLU A 250 10.78 -2.69 -14.89
N ARG A 251 9.46 -2.64 -15.05
CA ARG A 251 8.63 -1.51 -14.63
C ARG A 251 8.80 -1.19 -13.15
N ILE A 252 8.76 -2.19 -12.28
CA ILE A 252 8.90 -2.03 -10.83
C ILE A 252 10.26 -1.40 -10.47
N ARG A 253 11.33 -1.83 -11.13
CA ARG A 253 12.67 -1.27 -10.88
C ARG A 253 12.81 0.15 -11.43
N GLU A 254 12.46 0.34 -12.70
CA GLU A 254 12.68 1.62 -13.39
C GLU A 254 11.80 2.74 -12.83
N LYS A 255 10.55 2.46 -12.44
CA LYS A 255 9.67 3.48 -11.82
C LYS A 255 10.30 4.09 -10.56
N GLU A 256 10.92 3.26 -9.71
CA GLU A 256 11.52 3.70 -8.46
C GLU A 256 12.84 4.44 -8.68
N ILE A 257 13.61 4.06 -9.72
CA ILE A 257 14.79 4.83 -10.14
C ILE A 257 14.37 6.22 -10.62
N ILE A 258 13.33 6.31 -11.44
CA ILE A 258 12.84 7.58 -11.97
C ILE A 258 12.33 8.49 -10.84
N LYS A 259 11.52 7.98 -9.91
CA LYS A 259 11.03 8.74 -8.74
C LYS A 259 12.19 9.34 -7.93
N ARG A 260 13.22 8.54 -7.59
CA ARG A 260 14.42 9.03 -6.88
C ARG A 260 15.21 10.06 -7.68
N ARG A 261 15.32 9.90 -9.00
CA ARG A 261 15.98 10.89 -9.86
C ARG A 261 15.24 12.23 -9.81
N LEU A 262 13.91 12.18 -9.90
CA LEU A 262 13.04 13.35 -9.87
C LEU A 262 13.08 14.05 -8.50
N GLU A 263 12.97 13.30 -7.40
CA GLU A 263 13.10 13.80 -6.03
C GLU A 263 14.44 14.53 -5.84
N ARG A 264 15.55 13.86 -6.18
CA ARG A 264 16.89 14.44 -6.09
C ARG A 264 17.02 15.71 -6.93
N ARG A 265 16.43 15.74 -8.14
CA ARG A 265 16.45 16.94 -8.97
C ARG A 265 15.69 18.11 -8.34
N CYS A 266 14.55 17.86 -7.74
CA CYS A 266 13.79 18.90 -7.05
C CYS A 266 14.53 19.42 -5.82
N ALA A 267 15.26 18.54 -5.11
CA ALA A 267 16.08 18.92 -3.96
C ALA A 267 17.30 19.77 -4.35
N GLU A 268 17.95 19.47 -5.48
CA GLU A 268 19.15 20.17 -5.94
C GLU A 268 18.85 21.46 -6.72
N ALA A 269 17.70 21.54 -7.40
CA ALA A 269 17.30 22.68 -8.23
C ALA A 269 15.87 23.12 -7.90
N PRO A 270 15.68 24.13 -7.03
CA PRO A 270 14.36 24.64 -6.65
C PRO A 270 13.50 25.12 -7.83
N GLN A 271 14.13 25.52 -8.94
CA GLN A 271 13.45 25.90 -10.18
C GLN A 271 12.61 24.74 -10.74
N VAL A 272 13.10 23.50 -10.63
CA VAL A 272 12.37 22.30 -11.09
C VAL A 272 11.12 22.09 -10.24
N GLN A 273 11.25 22.19 -8.92
CA GLN A 273 10.12 22.11 -7.99
C GLN A 273 9.06 23.18 -8.31
N GLN A 274 9.46 24.44 -8.47
CA GLN A 274 8.56 25.55 -8.80
C GLN A 274 7.89 25.36 -10.18
N ALA A 275 8.61 24.80 -11.15
CA ALA A 275 8.06 24.51 -12.47
C ALA A 275 6.99 23.41 -12.42
N ILE A 276 7.19 22.38 -11.58
CA ILE A 276 6.19 21.34 -11.31
C ILE A 276 4.97 21.92 -10.60
N GLU A 277 5.17 22.75 -9.57
CA GLU A 277 4.07 23.43 -8.86
C GLU A 277 3.21 24.29 -9.80
N LYS A 278 3.85 25.06 -10.69
CA LYS A 278 3.15 25.83 -11.74
C LYS A 278 2.39 24.91 -12.71
N ALA A 279 2.97 23.77 -13.09
CA ALA A 279 2.31 22.80 -13.96
C ALA A 279 1.08 22.18 -13.27
N LEU A 280 1.19 21.85 -11.99
CA LEU A 280 0.07 21.33 -11.19
C LEU A 280 -1.05 22.35 -11.01
N ALA A 281 -0.72 23.63 -10.79
CA ALA A 281 -1.72 24.70 -10.73
C ALA A 281 -2.48 24.82 -12.06
N ARG A 282 -1.78 24.74 -13.20
CA ARG A 282 -2.41 24.74 -14.53
C ARG A 282 -3.29 23.52 -14.77
N ILE A 283 -2.86 22.34 -14.33
CA ILE A 283 -3.65 21.10 -14.49
C ILE A 283 -4.90 21.11 -13.61
N SER A 284 -4.81 21.65 -12.39
CA SER A 284 -5.89 21.58 -11.41
C SER A 284 -7.18 22.30 -11.81
N GLY A 285 -7.13 23.17 -12.83
CA GLY A 285 -8.28 23.92 -13.32
C GLY A 285 -8.72 25.04 -12.38
N GLU A 286 -9.65 25.85 -12.88
CA GLU A 286 -10.25 26.99 -12.20
C GLU A 286 -11.76 26.78 -12.07
N PRO A 287 -12.32 26.71 -10.85
CA PRO A 287 -13.76 26.59 -10.66
C PRO A 287 -14.52 27.72 -11.34
N GLY A 288 -15.51 27.36 -12.16
CA GLY A 288 -16.27 28.29 -12.99
C GLY A 288 -15.84 28.33 -14.47
N ASP A 289 -14.71 27.73 -14.83
CA ASP A 289 -14.33 27.48 -16.23
C ASP A 289 -14.18 25.96 -16.47
N PRO A 290 -15.21 25.27 -17.01
CA PRO A 290 -15.16 23.83 -17.24
C PRO A 290 -13.99 23.37 -18.12
N ARG A 291 -13.58 24.16 -19.12
CA ARG A 291 -12.49 23.78 -20.04
C ARG A 291 -11.13 23.78 -19.38
N SER A 292 -10.97 24.52 -18.28
CA SER A 292 -9.73 24.52 -17.50
C SER A 292 -9.41 23.16 -16.88
N PHE A 293 -10.40 22.27 -16.74
CA PHE A 293 -10.24 20.93 -16.17
C PHE A 293 -9.90 19.85 -17.20
N ASP A 294 -9.85 20.14 -18.50
CA ASP A 294 -9.61 19.16 -19.57
C ASP A 294 -8.29 18.39 -19.35
N ALA A 295 -7.23 19.08 -18.91
CA ALA A 295 -5.93 18.47 -18.63
C ALA A 295 -5.96 17.52 -17.42
N LEU A 296 -6.73 17.86 -16.37
CA LEU A 296 -6.93 16.98 -15.23
C LEU A 296 -7.78 15.78 -15.62
N ASP A 297 -8.87 15.97 -16.39
CA ASP A 297 -9.70 14.85 -16.85
C ASP A 297 -8.88 13.87 -17.69
N GLU A 298 -8.04 14.35 -18.60
CA GLU A 298 -7.15 13.49 -19.40
C GLU A 298 -6.18 12.70 -18.51
N LEU A 299 -5.54 13.37 -17.54
CA LEU A 299 -4.65 12.72 -16.59
C LEU A 299 -5.40 11.65 -15.78
N LEU A 300 -6.59 11.95 -15.25
CA LEU A 300 -7.39 11.02 -14.47
C LEU A 300 -7.89 9.83 -15.31
N ASN A 301 -8.29 10.07 -16.55
CA ASN A 301 -8.64 9.02 -17.50
C ASN A 301 -7.48 8.09 -17.83
N ALA A 302 -6.24 8.57 -17.73
CA ALA A 302 -5.04 7.77 -17.97
C ALA A 302 -4.62 6.90 -16.77
N GLN A 303 -5.28 6.99 -15.60
CA GLN A 303 -4.95 6.19 -14.42
C GLN A 303 -5.44 4.74 -14.51
N SER A 304 -4.99 3.91 -13.57
CA SER A 304 -5.45 2.51 -13.44
C SER A 304 -6.74 2.38 -12.61
N TYR A 305 -7.33 3.50 -12.23
CA TYR A 305 -8.61 3.58 -11.53
C TYR A 305 -9.52 4.62 -12.16
N ARG A 306 -10.82 4.52 -11.88
CA ARG A 306 -11.84 5.47 -12.30
C ARG A 306 -12.87 5.73 -11.20
#